data_AF-A0A1J5NWP0-F1
#
_entry.id   AF-A0A1J5NWP0-F1
#
_cell.length_a   1.000
_cell.length_b   1.000
_cell.length_c   1.000
_cell.angle_alpha   90.00
_cell.angle_beta   90.00
_cell.angle_gamma   90.00
#
_symmetry.space_group_name_H-M   'P 1'
#
loop_
_entity.id
_entity.type
_entity.pdbx_description
1 polymer ?
#
loop_
_entity_poly.entity_id
_entity_poly.type
_entity_poly.pdbx_seq_one_letter_code
_entity_poly.pdbx_strand_id
1 'polypeptide(L)'
;MPLVKGGDFVQLATAAGMKKGKKDGNIIFTLPLTGGSKDYSITLENPGSNKQVCSLSLKYALDGEKPIIRSLNVWSYLHDPYMAAQRNDYVPATDVKRITNSWEYFTDHVSQGLVFVQLKKPDGSPLNSRFDTATLLYSERTF
;
A
#
# COMPACT_ATOMS: atom_id res chain seq x y z
N MET A 1 -5.01 -5.62 10.51
CA MET A 1 -5.06 -6.49 9.30
C MET A 1 -4.60 -7.91 9.66
N PRO A 2 -5.27 -9.00 9.24
CA PRO A 2 -4.93 -10.36 9.70
C PRO A 2 -3.52 -10.84 9.33
N LEU A 3 -2.96 -10.37 8.21
CA LEU A 3 -1.65 -10.82 7.73
C LEU A 3 -0.50 -10.45 8.68
N VAL A 4 -0.47 -9.20 9.17
CA VAL A 4 0.57 -8.75 10.11
C VAL A 4 0.41 -9.34 11.52
N LYS A 5 -0.73 -9.98 11.78
CA LYS A 5 -1.03 -10.74 13.01
C LYS A 5 -0.75 -12.24 12.87
N GLY A 6 -0.01 -12.64 11.83
CA GLY A 6 0.39 -14.04 11.62
C GLY A 6 -0.62 -14.88 10.83
N GLY A 7 -1.64 -14.28 10.23
CA GLY A 7 -2.58 -15.00 9.37
C GLY A 7 -1.92 -15.59 8.11
N ASP A 8 -2.49 -16.66 7.58
CA ASP A 8 -1.95 -17.33 6.39
C ASP A 8 -2.11 -16.48 5.13
N PHE A 9 -0.99 -16.19 4.47
CA PHE A 9 -0.93 -15.33 3.30
C PHE A 9 -1.81 -15.81 2.14
N VAL A 10 -1.76 -17.10 1.84
CA VAL A 10 -2.46 -17.68 0.68
C VAL A 10 -3.95 -17.74 0.93
N GLN A 11 -4.35 -18.15 2.14
CA GLN A 11 -5.74 -18.22 2.55
C GLN A 11 -6.39 -16.84 2.55
N LEU A 12 -5.74 -15.84 3.13
CA LEU A 12 -6.25 -14.47 3.19
C LEU A 12 -6.40 -13.86 1.80
N ALA A 13 -5.41 -14.05 0.92
CA ALA A 13 -5.47 -13.54 -0.44
C ALA A 13 -6.60 -14.20 -1.26
N THR A 14 -6.75 -15.51 -1.11
CA THR A 14 -7.80 -16.27 -1.80
C THR A 14 -9.19 -15.87 -1.29
N ALA A 15 -9.35 -15.70 0.02
CA ALA A 15 -10.59 -15.22 0.63
C ALA A 15 -10.96 -13.80 0.17
N ALA A 16 -9.98 -12.96 -0.13
CA ALA A 16 -10.18 -11.64 -0.72
C ALA A 16 -10.45 -11.67 -2.24
N GLY A 17 -10.63 -12.85 -2.84
CA GLY A 17 -10.90 -13.01 -4.28
C GLY A 17 -9.69 -12.71 -5.17
N MET A 18 -8.49 -12.61 -4.61
CA MET A 18 -7.28 -12.31 -5.38
C MET A 18 -6.80 -13.53 -6.17
N LYS A 19 -6.31 -13.30 -7.38
CA LYS A 19 -5.78 -14.35 -8.23
C LYS A 19 -4.28 -14.52 -8.02
N LYS A 20 -3.84 -15.77 -7.83
CA LYS A 20 -2.43 -16.13 -7.69
C LYS A 20 -1.68 -15.83 -8.99
N GLY A 21 -0.49 -15.24 -8.87
CA GLY A 21 0.44 -14.95 -9.95
C GLY A 21 1.89 -15.14 -9.52
N LYS A 22 2.82 -14.76 -10.41
CA LYS A 22 4.26 -14.78 -10.16
C LYS A 22 4.90 -13.51 -10.70
N LYS A 23 5.77 -12.88 -9.90
CA LYS A 23 6.56 -11.70 -10.27
C LYS A 23 7.96 -11.83 -9.68
N ASP A 24 8.99 -11.70 -10.52
CA ASP A 24 10.40 -11.79 -10.11
C ASP A 24 10.73 -13.03 -9.28
N GLY A 25 10.15 -14.18 -9.65
CA GLY A 25 10.33 -15.44 -8.91
C GLY A 25 9.38 -15.63 -7.71
N ASN A 26 8.76 -14.57 -7.21
CA ASN A 26 7.91 -14.57 -6.03
C ASN A 26 6.42 -14.76 -6.35
N ILE A 27 5.71 -15.44 -5.45
CA ILE A 27 4.25 -15.56 -5.52
C ILE A 27 3.64 -14.22 -5.11
N ILE A 28 2.74 -13.71 -5.94
CA ILE A 28 1.93 -12.52 -5.66
C ILE A 28 0.45 -12.85 -5.83
N PHE A 29 -0.42 -12.04 -5.26
CA PHE A 29 -1.86 -12.16 -5.42
C PHE A 29 -2.45 -10.84 -5.91
N THR A 30 -3.21 -10.87 -7.01
CA THR A 30 -3.70 -9.65 -7.65
C THR A 30 -5.21 -9.65 -7.78
N LEU A 31 -5.81 -8.51 -7.43
CA LEU A 31 -7.20 -8.17 -7.66
C LEU A 31 -7.30 -7.08 -8.74
N PRO A 32 -7.88 -7.35 -9.92
CA PRO A 32 -8.15 -6.31 -10.91
C PRO A 32 -9.29 -5.40 -10.41
N LEU A 33 -9.15 -4.09 -10.57
CA LEU A 33 -10.12 -3.11 -10.03
C LEU A 33 -11.27 -2.78 -11.01
N THR A 34 -11.12 -3.04 -12.30
CA THR A 34 -12.10 -2.66 -13.32
C THR A 34 -12.42 -3.82 -14.26
N GLY A 35 -13.33 -4.71 -13.85
CA GLY A 35 -13.99 -5.68 -14.74
C GLY A 35 -13.09 -6.56 -15.61
N GLY A 36 -11.78 -6.66 -15.32
CA GLY A 36 -10.79 -7.38 -16.12
C GLY A 36 -9.71 -6.53 -16.82
N SER A 37 -9.73 -5.19 -16.75
CA SER A 37 -8.59 -4.38 -17.22
C SER A 37 -7.35 -4.66 -16.35
N LYS A 38 -6.22 -4.89 -17.01
CA LYS A 38 -4.92 -5.13 -16.37
C LYS A 38 -4.21 -3.84 -15.95
N ASP A 39 -4.73 -2.69 -16.36
CA ASP A 39 -4.09 -1.40 -16.07
C ASP A 39 -4.33 -0.98 -14.62
N TYR A 40 -5.43 -1.40 -13.98
CA TYR A 40 -5.74 -1.07 -12.58
C TYR A 40 -5.88 -2.32 -11.72
N SER A 41 -5.12 -2.36 -10.63
CA SER A 41 -5.02 -3.56 -9.81
C SER A 41 -4.48 -3.26 -8.42
N ILE A 42 -4.88 -4.09 -7.47
CA ILE A 42 -4.23 -4.23 -6.17
C ILE A 42 -3.45 -5.54 -6.19
N THR A 43 -2.16 -5.48 -5.92
CA THR A 43 -1.32 -6.67 -5.75
C THR A 43 -0.87 -6.75 -4.31
N LEU A 44 -1.24 -7.83 -3.64
CA LEU A 44 -0.69 -8.21 -2.36
C LEU A 44 0.68 -8.87 -2.57
N GLU A 45 1.71 -8.24 -2.02
CA GLU A 45 3.09 -8.68 -2.11
C GLU A 45 3.40 -9.73 -1.04
N ASN A 46 4.29 -10.67 -1.35
CA ASN A 46 4.73 -11.66 -0.38
C ASN A 46 5.46 -10.99 0.79
N PRO A 47 5.07 -11.22 2.05
CA PRO A 47 5.74 -10.61 3.21
C PRO A 47 7.19 -11.08 3.39
N GLY A 48 7.59 -12.18 2.74
CA GLY A 48 8.93 -12.73 2.84
C GLY A 48 9.32 -13.01 4.30
N SER A 49 10.50 -12.53 4.70
CA SER A 49 10.98 -12.66 6.08
C SER A 49 10.35 -11.64 7.04
N ASN A 50 9.84 -10.51 6.55
CA ASN A 50 9.27 -9.45 7.40
C ASN A 50 7.75 -9.60 7.51
N LYS A 51 7.31 -10.49 8.40
CA LYS A 51 5.89 -10.79 8.61
C LYS A 51 5.12 -9.67 9.32
N GLN A 52 5.81 -8.66 9.85
CA GLN A 52 5.20 -7.52 10.56
C GLN A 52 4.71 -6.42 9.61
N VAL A 53 4.95 -6.55 8.30
CA VAL A 53 4.52 -5.58 7.29
C VAL A 53 3.70 -6.28 6.21
N CYS A 54 2.50 -5.78 5.98
CA CYS A 54 1.72 -6.09 4.79
C CYS A 54 1.96 -5.01 3.75
N SER A 55 2.34 -5.41 2.54
CA SER A 55 2.59 -4.50 1.42
C SER A 55 1.61 -4.77 0.29
N LEU A 56 0.95 -3.71 -0.18
CA LEU A 56 0.13 -3.70 -1.37
C LEU A 56 0.75 -2.79 -2.41
N SER A 57 0.94 -3.29 -3.64
CA SER A 57 1.21 -2.47 -4.81
C SER A 57 -0.10 -2.12 -5.50
N LEU A 58 -0.33 -0.84 -5.76
CA LEU A 58 -1.51 -0.33 -6.44
C LEU A 58 -1.14 0.18 -7.84
N LYS A 59 -2.00 -0.12 -8.80
CA LYS A 59 -2.10 0.58 -10.07
C LYS A 59 -3.49 1.18 -10.17
N TYR A 60 -3.58 2.47 -10.40
CA TYR A 60 -4.84 3.21 -10.42
C TYR A 60 -4.85 4.23 -11.56
N ALA A 61 -6.01 4.83 -11.82
CA ALA A 61 -6.16 5.85 -12.85
C ALA A 61 -5.16 7.00 -12.64
N LEU A 62 -4.70 7.61 -13.74
CA LEU A 62 -3.82 8.78 -13.69
C LEU A 62 -4.46 9.87 -12.82
N ASP A 63 -3.67 10.44 -11.92
CA ASP A 63 -4.08 11.48 -10.96
C ASP A 63 -5.25 11.06 -10.04
N GLY A 64 -5.43 9.74 -9.87
CA GLY A 64 -6.48 9.13 -9.05
C GLY A 64 -6.11 8.98 -7.57
N GLU A 65 -5.04 9.60 -7.08
CA GLU A 65 -4.55 9.41 -5.71
C GLU A 65 -5.45 10.07 -4.66
N LYS A 66 -6.08 11.20 -4.98
CA LYS A 66 -6.89 11.99 -4.03
C LYS A 66 -8.00 11.18 -3.34
N PRO A 67 -8.86 10.43 -4.05
CA PRO A 67 -9.88 9.61 -3.39
C PRO A 67 -9.27 8.48 -2.55
N ILE A 68 -8.11 7.94 -2.93
CA ILE A 68 -7.40 6.93 -2.15
C ILE A 68 -6.93 7.54 -0.83
N ILE A 69 -6.20 8.66 -0.87
CA ILE A 69 -5.69 9.35 0.31
C ILE A 69 -6.85 9.76 1.24
N ARG A 70 -7.95 10.27 0.69
CA ARG A 70 -9.15 10.60 1.49
C ARG A 70 -9.71 9.37 2.20
N SER A 71 -9.78 8.24 1.51
CA SER A 71 -10.30 6.99 2.09
C SER A 71 -9.36 6.46 3.18
N LEU A 72 -8.04 6.56 2.98
CA LEU A 72 -7.05 6.19 3.99
C LEU A 72 -7.10 7.10 5.21
N ASN A 73 -7.30 8.41 5.04
CA ASN A 73 -7.53 9.34 6.15
C ASN A 73 -8.78 8.97 6.97
N VAL A 74 -9.89 8.61 6.31
CA VAL A 74 -11.10 8.16 7.01
C VAL A 74 -10.85 6.84 7.73
N TRP A 75 -10.19 5.90 7.06
CA TRP A 75 -9.85 4.61 7.65
C TRP A 75 -8.94 4.76 8.88
N SER A 76 -7.89 5.60 8.81
CA SER A 76 -6.96 5.84 9.91
C SER A 76 -7.63 6.56 11.09
N TYR A 77 -8.61 7.43 10.79
CA TYR A 77 -9.44 8.09 11.80
C TYR A 77 -10.35 7.12 12.54
N LEU A 78 -10.97 6.19 11.81
CA LEU A 78 -11.86 5.16 12.38
C LEU A 78 -11.11 3.93 12.92
N HIS A 79 -9.80 3.85 12.68
CA HIS A 79 -8.97 2.78 13.19
C HIS A 79 -8.89 2.85 14.72
N ASP A 80 -8.84 1.69 15.37
CA ASP A 80 -8.63 1.58 16.82
C ASP A 80 -7.35 0.79 17.09
N PRO A 81 -6.31 1.42 17.66
CA PRO A 81 -6.25 2.82 18.11
C PRO A 81 -6.18 3.83 16.97
N TYR A 82 -6.66 5.05 17.19
CA TYR A 82 -6.61 6.14 16.20
C TYR A 82 -5.18 6.38 15.70
N MET A 83 -5.02 6.43 14.38
CA MET A 83 -3.72 6.67 13.73
C MET A 83 -3.66 8.10 13.18
N ALA A 84 -2.92 8.97 13.88
CA ALA A 84 -2.77 10.36 13.51
C ALA A 84 -1.85 10.52 12.28
N ALA A 85 -2.20 11.44 11.38
CA ALA A 85 -1.36 11.77 10.24
C ALA A 85 0.00 12.32 10.69
N GLN A 86 1.09 11.74 10.18
CA GLN A 86 2.46 12.11 10.50
C GLN A 86 3.15 12.81 9.35
N ARG A 87 2.93 12.33 8.11
CA ARG A 87 3.60 12.87 6.92
C ARG A 87 2.62 13.15 5.80
N ASN A 88 2.90 14.24 5.10
CA ASN A 88 2.33 14.60 3.81
C ASN A 88 3.37 15.43 3.07
N ASP A 89 4.43 14.75 2.63
CA ASP A 89 5.60 15.39 2.06
C ASP A 89 6.01 14.74 0.73
N TYR A 90 6.98 15.35 0.07
CA TYR A 90 7.64 14.73 -1.06
C TYR A 90 9.15 14.92 -0.97
N VAL A 91 9.88 13.93 -1.47
CA VAL A 91 11.33 14.01 -1.66
C VAL A 91 11.56 14.05 -3.18
N PRO A 92 12.07 15.17 -3.72
CA PRO A 92 12.54 15.19 -5.10
C PRO A 92 13.87 14.42 -5.16
N ALA A 93 13.92 13.33 -5.94
CA ALA A 93 15.18 12.69 -6.32
C ALA A 93 15.53 13.02 -7.77
N THR A 94 16.75 12.69 -8.18
CA THR A 94 17.24 12.89 -9.55
C THR A 94 16.51 12.02 -10.57
N ASP A 95 15.99 10.87 -10.15
CA ASP A 95 15.35 9.85 -10.97
C ASP A 95 13.83 9.79 -10.78
N VAL A 96 13.34 9.84 -9.54
CA VAL A 96 11.90 9.81 -9.22
C VAL A 96 11.50 10.76 -8.09
N LYS A 97 10.34 11.38 -8.21
CA LYS A 97 9.69 12.10 -7.11
C LYS A 97 8.90 11.12 -6.27
N ARG A 98 9.25 11.02 -4.98
CA ARG A 98 8.52 10.17 -4.02
C ARG A 98 7.61 11.04 -3.17
N ILE A 99 6.31 10.76 -3.19
CA ILE A 99 5.30 11.46 -2.39
C ILE A 99 4.83 10.51 -1.29
N THR A 100 4.88 10.93 -0.03
CA THR A 100 4.58 10.07 1.12
C THR A 100 3.45 10.64 1.96
N ASN A 101 2.43 9.83 2.20
CA ASN A 101 1.44 10.05 3.24
C ASN A 101 1.59 8.96 4.30
N SER A 102 1.66 9.32 5.58
CA SER A 102 1.69 8.32 6.66
C SER A 102 0.79 8.68 7.82
N TRP A 103 0.28 7.64 8.47
CA TRP A 103 -0.53 7.69 9.67
C TRP A 103 0.02 6.67 10.65
N GLU A 104 0.16 7.06 11.91
CA GLU A 104 0.81 6.23 12.91
C GLU A 104 0.11 6.35 14.26
N TYR A 105 0.13 5.24 14.99
CA TYR A 105 -0.11 5.18 16.41
C TYR A 105 1.10 4.50 17.05
N PHE A 106 1.64 5.06 18.13
CA PHE A 106 2.72 4.41 18.86
C PHE A 106 2.68 4.78 20.34
N THR A 107 3.18 3.86 21.15
CA THR A 107 3.56 4.07 22.55
C THR A 107 5.01 3.60 22.73
N ASP A 108 5.47 3.55 23.96
CA ASP A 108 6.70 2.87 24.39
C ASP A 108 6.72 1.35 24.15
N HIS A 109 5.56 0.71 23.94
CA HIS A 109 5.42 -0.74 23.83
C HIS A 109 4.92 -1.23 22.47
N VAL A 110 4.18 -0.39 21.74
CA VAL A 110 3.54 -0.79 20.49
C VAL A 110 3.67 0.29 19.42
N SER A 111 3.72 -0.11 18.15
CA SER A 111 3.68 0.80 17.01
C SER A 111 2.82 0.19 15.90
N GLN A 112 1.91 1.00 15.36
CA GLN A 112 1.10 0.70 14.20
C GLN A 112 1.27 1.80 13.17
N GLY A 113 1.51 1.43 11.91
CA GLY A 113 1.86 2.37 10.86
C GLY A 113 1.14 2.05 9.56
N LEU A 114 0.66 3.09 8.89
CA LEU A 114 0.09 3.06 7.56
C LEU A 114 0.85 4.06 6.71
N VAL A 115 1.43 3.61 5.60
CA VAL A 115 2.22 4.46 4.71
C VAL A 115 1.76 4.26 3.27
N PHE A 116 1.38 5.34 2.62
CA PHE A 116 1.05 5.40 1.20
C PHE A 116 2.13 6.17 0.45
N VAL A 117 2.82 5.49 -0.46
CA VAL A 117 3.95 6.05 -1.21
C VAL A 117 3.62 6.05 -2.69
N GLN A 118 3.65 7.21 -3.31
CA GLN A 118 3.53 7.36 -4.76
C GLN A 118 4.91 7.60 -5.35
N LEU A 119 5.14 7.08 -6.56
CA LEU A 119 6.32 7.36 -7.35
C LEU A 119 5.89 8.05 -8.65
N LYS A 120 6.36 9.29 -8.85
CA LYS A 120 6.16 10.08 -10.07
C LYS A 120 7.51 10.44 -10.68
N LYS A 121 7.52 10.89 -11.92
CA LYS A 121 8.72 11.50 -12.51
C LYS A 121 9.11 12.79 -11.76
N PRO A 122 10.33 13.30 -11.91
CA PRO A 122 10.76 14.54 -11.26
C PRO A 122 9.86 15.76 -11.56
N ASP A 123 9.29 15.82 -12.78
CA ASP A 123 8.34 16.85 -13.21
C ASP A 123 6.93 16.68 -12.63
N GLY A 124 6.70 15.62 -11.84
CA GLY A 124 5.41 15.29 -11.24
C GLY A 124 4.46 14.52 -12.16
N SER A 125 4.86 14.21 -13.39
CA SER A 125 4.05 13.40 -14.29
C SER A 125 4.12 11.90 -13.94
N PRO A 126 3.14 11.10 -14.39
CA PRO A 126 3.10 9.65 -14.16
C PRO A 126 4.33 8.92 -14.72
N LEU A 127 4.77 7.87 -14.02
CA LEU A 127 5.84 6.98 -14.51
C LEU A 127 5.39 6.10 -15.68
N ASN A 128 4.10 5.85 -15.81
CA ASN A 128 3.49 5.10 -16.90
C ASN A 128 2.37 5.92 -17.56
N SER A 129 2.21 5.78 -18.88
CA SER A 129 1.21 6.54 -19.63
C SER A 129 -0.24 6.07 -19.43
N ARG A 130 -0.48 4.92 -18.77
CA ARG A 130 -1.82 4.34 -18.59
C ARG A 130 -2.34 4.35 -17.16
N PHE A 131 -1.45 4.37 -16.17
CA PHE A 131 -1.80 4.30 -14.76
C PHE A 131 -0.74 4.98 -13.89
N ASP A 132 -1.17 5.46 -12.72
CA ASP A 132 -0.26 5.81 -11.63
C ASP A 132 -0.03 4.59 -10.74
N THR A 133 1.09 4.60 -10.02
CA THR A 133 1.45 3.55 -9.07
C THR A 133 1.62 4.10 -7.67
N ALA A 134 1.31 3.25 -6.70
CA ALA A 134 1.64 3.50 -5.31
C ALA A 134 1.89 2.20 -4.55
N THR A 135 2.54 2.31 -3.42
CA THR A 135 2.68 1.23 -2.45
C THR A 135 1.96 1.64 -1.17
N LEU A 136 1.08 0.77 -0.66
CA LEU A 136 0.48 0.89 0.66
C LEU A 136 1.14 -0.13 1.58
N LEU A 137 1.73 0.35 2.67
CA LEU A 137 2.35 -0.46 3.71
C LEU A 137 1.53 -0.33 4.97
N TYR A 138 1.17 -1.45 5.57
CA TYR A 138 0.62 -1.49 6.92
C TYR A 138 1.51 -2.35 7.81
N SER A 139 1.80 -1.88 9.01
CA SER A 139 2.66 -2.60 9.94
C SER A 139 2.16 -2.52 11.38
N GLU A 140 2.35 -3.61 12.12
CA GLU A 140 2.15 -3.69 13.56
C GLU A 140 3.42 -4.24 14.21
N ARG A 141 3.92 -3.57 15.24
CA ARG A 141 5.15 -3.91 15.96
C ARG A 141 4.94 -3.80 17.46
N THR A 142 5.64 -4.66 18.18
CA THR A 142 5.78 -4.62 19.64
C THR A 142 7.26 -4.47 19.97
N PHE A 143 7.60 -3.67 20.97
CA PHE A 143 8.98 -3.40 21.39
C PHE A 143 9.34 -4.17 22.67
#